data_AF-C5LCK8-F1
#
_entry.id   AF-C5LCK8-F1
#
_cell.length_a   1.000
_cell.length_b   1.000
_cell.length_c   1.000
_cell.angle_alpha   90.00
_cell.angle_beta   90.00
_cell.angle_gamma   90.00
#
_symmetry.space_group_name_H-M   'P 1'
#
loop_
_entity.id
_entity.type
_entity.pdbx_description
1 polymer ?
#
loop_
_entity_poly.entity_id
_entity_poly.type
_entity_poly.pdbx_seq_one_letter_code
_entity_poly.pdbx_strand_id
1 'polypeptide(L)'
;VLHKPSDAIAITAAQFLSILSSSHSSRSIPTFDAILGLLVRFPCNNFAIVDDLWSGIAAGVYPNAALFNHSCHPNVIPAFGHGSTLSFRAIRDISPGEEICHSYVELTLPSWKRRDVLLRDYEFLCECERCGKRDDEARV
;
A
#
# COMPACT_ATOMS: atom_id res chain seq x y z
N VAL A 1 -8.28 11.12 28.86
CA VAL A 1 -8.54 12.40 28.18
C VAL A 1 -8.38 12.16 26.69
N LEU A 2 -9.51 12.05 26.00
CA LEU A 2 -9.61 11.70 24.58
C LEU A 2 -9.19 12.91 23.72
N HIS A 3 -7.99 12.87 23.14
CA HIS A 3 -7.68 13.76 22.02
C HIS A 3 -8.20 13.10 20.74
N LYS A 4 -9.31 13.63 20.22
CA LYS A 4 -9.79 13.32 18.86
C LYS A 4 -8.68 13.69 17.86
N PRO A 5 -8.29 12.81 16.91
CA PRO A 5 -7.57 13.27 15.73
C PRO A 5 -8.58 13.93 14.80
N SER A 6 -8.54 15.26 14.74
CA SER A 6 -9.41 16.11 13.92
C SER A 6 -9.01 16.16 12.44
N ASP A 7 -8.00 15.41 11.99
CA ASP A 7 -7.31 15.74 10.73
C ASP A 7 -7.29 14.61 9.69
N ALA A 8 -8.15 13.60 9.83
CA ALA A 8 -8.38 12.63 8.76
C ALA A 8 -9.25 13.28 7.66
N ILE A 9 -8.61 14.04 6.77
CA ILE A 9 -9.29 14.64 5.62
C ILE A 9 -9.58 13.52 4.61
N ALA A 10 -10.80 12.99 4.63
CA ALA A 10 -11.37 12.32 3.46
C ALA A 10 -11.52 13.39 2.38
N ILE A 11 -10.50 13.55 1.51
CA ILE A 11 -10.53 14.53 0.44
C ILE A 11 -11.52 14.05 -0.62
N THR A 12 -12.76 14.53 -0.54
CA THR A 12 -13.69 14.46 -1.68
C THR A 12 -13.09 15.20 -2.88
N ALA A 13 -13.48 14.86 -4.11
CA ALA A 13 -12.96 15.53 -5.32
C ALA A 13 -13.06 17.08 -5.24
N ALA A 14 -14.06 17.60 -4.53
CA ALA A 14 -14.23 19.02 -4.24
C ALA A 14 -13.14 19.59 -3.31
N GLN A 15 -12.72 18.86 -2.28
CA GLN A 15 -11.66 19.29 -1.36
C GLN A 15 -10.26 19.24 -2.00
N PHE A 16 -10.03 18.33 -2.96
CA PHE A 16 -8.77 18.28 -3.71
C PHE A 16 -8.57 19.54 -4.56
N LEU A 17 -9.65 20.02 -5.18
CA LEU A 17 -9.66 21.26 -5.96
C LEU A 17 -9.47 22.50 -5.07
N SER A 18 -10.03 22.53 -3.86
CA SER A 18 -9.79 23.63 -2.92
C SER A 18 -8.35 23.71 -2.41
N ILE A 19 -7.68 22.57 -2.20
CA ILE A 19 -6.26 22.53 -1.81
C ILE A 19 -5.37 23.08 -2.94
N LEU A 20 -5.68 22.73 -4.20
CA LEU A 20 -4.99 23.29 -5.37
C LEU A 20 -5.19 24.81 -5.52
N SER A 21 -6.36 25.33 -5.10
CA SER A 21 -6.66 26.77 -5.17
C SER A 21 -6.02 27.60 -4.05
N SER A 22 -5.67 26.97 -2.92
CA SER A 22 -5.24 27.66 -1.69
C SER A 22 -3.71 27.81 -1.57
N SER A 23 -2.92 27.15 -2.43
CA SER A 23 -1.46 27.32 -2.46
C SER A 23 -1.05 28.43 -3.42
N HIS A 24 -1.08 29.68 -2.96
CA HIS A 24 -0.48 30.81 -3.66
C HIS A 24 1.06 30.79 -3.52
N SER A 25 1.74 30.20 -4.50
CA SER A 25 3.08 30.61 -4.98
C SER A 25 3.46 29.77 -6.20
N SER A 26 3.31 30.35 -7.40
CA SER A 26 3.95 29.94 -8.67
C SER A 26 4.02 28.44 -9.01
N ARG A 27 3.01 27.64 -8.67
CA ARG A 27 2.90 26.27 -9.19
C ARG A 27 1.84 26.27 -10.29
N SER A 28 2.27 25.96 -11.51
CA SER A 28 1.34 25.73 -12.61
C SER A 28 0.34 24.65 -12.21
N ILE A 29 -0.93 24.87 -12.55
CA ILE A 29 -1.97 23.85 -12.37
C ILE A 29 -1.51 22.60 -13.15
N PRO A 30 -1.51 21.40 -12.55
CA PRO A 30 -1.16 20.18 -13.26
C PRO A 30 -2.05 19.99 -14.49
N THR A 31 -1.48 19.49 -15.58
CA THR A 31 -2.29 19.12 -16.75
C THR A 31 -3.27 18.01 -16.40
N PHE A 32 -4.33 17.86 -17.19
CA PHE A 32 -5.27 16.76 -17.05
C PHE A 32 -4.55 15.40 -17.08
N ASP A 33 -3.59 15.23 -17.99
CA ASP A 33 -2.78 14.01 -18.09
C ASP A 33 -1.94 13.75 -16.83
N ALA A 34 -1.40 14.81 -16.21
CA ALA A 34 -0.66 14.68 -14.96
C ALA A 34 -1.57 14.25 -13.81
N ILE A 35 -2.80 14.77 -13.75
CA ILE A 35 -3.80 14.38 -12.74
C ILE A 35 -4.21 12.93 -12.97
N LEU A 36 -4.55 12.55 -14.20
CA LEU A 36 -4.87 11.15 -14.55
C LEU A 36 -3.72 10.21 -14.19
N GLY A 37 -2.48 10.58 -14.53
CA GLY A 37 -1.28 9.82 -14.20
C GLY A 37 -1.12 9.58 -12.70
N LEU A 38 -1.45 10.56 -11.86
CA LEU A 38 -1.44 10.39 -10.41
C LEU A 38 -2.55 9.45 -9.93
N LEU A 39 -3.77 9.61 -10.47
CA LEU A 39 -4.92 8.79 -10.09
C LEU A 39 -4.73 7.31 -10.43
N VAL A 40 -4.12 7.00 -11.57
CA VAL A 40 -3.85 5.59 -11.94
C VAL A 40 -2.71 4.97 -11.13
N ARG A 41 -1.71 5.76 -10.73
CA ARG A 41 -0.56 5.27 -9.94
C ARG A 41 -0.89 5.12 -8.46
N PHE A 42 -1.78 5.97 -7.94
CA PHE A 42 -2.10 6.01 -6.51
C PHE A 42 -2.52 4.65 -5.94
N PRO A 43 -3.51 3.91 -6.48
CA PRO A 43 -3.94 2.63 -5.90
C PRO A 43 -2.85 1.56 -5.95
N CYS A 44 -1.92 1.64 -6.89
CA CYS A 44 -0.85 0.64 -7.04
C CYS A 44 0.36 0.92 -6.12
N ASN A 45 0.49 2.13 -5.56
CA ASN A 45 1.70 2.57 -4.85
C ASN A 45 1.41 3.17 -3.46
N ASN A 46 0.14 3.24 -3.06
CA ASN A 46 -0.23 3.76 -1.74
C ASN A 46 -0.12 2.67 -0.66
N PHE A 47 -0.13 3.12 0.58
CA PHE A 47 -0.18 2.26 1.76
C PHE A 47 -1.34 2.68 2.64
N ALA A 48 -2.09 1.71 3.15
CA ALA A 48 -3.08 1.97 4.20
C ALA A 48 -2.34 2.38 5.48
N ILE A 49 -2.66 3.56 6.01
CA ILE A 49 -2.26 3.98 7.36
C ILE A 49 -3.30 3.41 8.31
N VAL A 50 -2.85 2.65 9.29
CA VAL A 50 -3.73 1.94 10.23
C VAL A 50 -3.59 2.49 11.65
N ASP A 51 -4.63 2.36 12.46
CA ASP A 51 -4.57 2.58 13.89
C ASP A 51 -4.01 1.37 14.67
N ASP A 52 -3.97 1.47 16.01
CA ASP A 52 -3.47 0.42 16.89
C ASP A 52 -4.29 -0.89 16.82
N LEU A 53 -5.48 -0.84 16.22
CA LEU A 53 -6.37 -1.98 15.99
C LEU A 53 -6.30 -2.51 14.55
N TRP A 54 -5.28 -2.09 13.78
CA TRP A 54 -5.11 -2.43 12.36
C TRP A 54 -6.27 -1.98 11.46
N SER A 55 -7.07 -1.00 11.91
CA SER A 55 -8.14 -0.41 11.10
C SER A 55 -7.57 0.69 10.22
N GLY A 56 -7.83 0.63 8.91
CA GLY A 56 -7.39 1.65 7.96
C GLY A 56 -8.09 2.99 8.21
N ILE A 57 -7.31 4.03 8.52
CA ILE A 57 -7.80 5.39 8.80
C ILE A 57 -7.44 6.40 7.71
N ALA A 58 -6.44 6.10 6.88
CA ALA A 58 -6.02 6.95 5.76
C ALA A 58 -5.21 6.14 4.72
N ALA A 59 -4.90 6.76 3.59
CA ALA A 59 -3.95 6.25 2.61
C ALA A 59 -2.77 7.22 2.48
N GLY A 60 -1.55 6.70 2.52
CA GLY A 60 -0.31 7.47 2.41
C GLY A 60 0.50 7.09 1.18
N VAL A 61 1.23 8.07 0.64
CA VAL A 61 2.18 7.87 -0.46
C VAL A 61 3.59 7.84 0.12
N TYR A 62 4.28 6.71 -0.06
CA TYR A 62 5.62 6.48 0.47
C TYR A 62 6.52 5.99 -0.67
N PRO A 63 7.12 6.89 -1.47
CA PRO A 63 7.80 6.50 -2.71
C PRO A 63 8.90 5.45 -2.52
N ASN A 64 9.68 5.55 -1.42
CA ASN A 64 10.73 4.57 -1.12
C ASN A 64 10.17 3.21 -0.71
N ALA A 65 9.02 3.19 -0.02
CA ALA A 65 8.34 1.95 0.36
C ALA A 65 7.70 1.27 -0.85
N ALA A 66 7.15 2.05 -1.78
CA ALA A 66 6.52 1.56 -3.01
C ALA A 66 7.51 0.88 -3.98
N LEU A 67 8.82 0.92 -3.69
CA LEU A 67 9.83 0.16 -4.43
C LEU A 67 9.88 -1.32 -4.04
N PHE A 68 9.36 -1.69 -2.86
CA PHE A 68 9.45 -3.06 -2.37
C PHE A 68 8.40 -3.92 -3.05
N ASN A 69 8.85 -4.98 -3.72
CA ASN A 69 7.96 -5.88 -4.44
C ASN A 69 7.14 -6.78 -3.51
N HIS A 70 6.18 -7.46 -4.11
CA HIS A 70 5.33 -8.43 -3.44
C HIS A 70 5.99 -9.80 -3.25
N SER A 71 5.79 -10.41 -2.09
CA SER A 71 5.89 -11.87 -1.91
C SER A 71 4.81 -12.38 -0.96
N CYS A 72 4.19 -13.53 -1.26
CA CYS A 72 3.32 -14.23 -0.30
C CYS A 72 4.12 -14.94 0.82
N HIS A 73 5.46 -14.95 0.71
CA HIS A 73 6.42 -15.31 1.77
C HIS A 73 7.39 -14.13 1.99
N PRO A 74 6.90 -13.00 2.54
CA PRO A 74 7.69 -11.77 2.65
C PRO A 74 8.84 -11.91 3.66
N ASN A 75 9.83 -11.03 3.57
CA ASN A 75 10.87 -10.89 4.60
C ASN A 75 10.70 -9.66 5.47
N VAL A 76 9.83 -8.73 5.08
CA VAL A 76 9.49 -7.56 5.90
C VAL A 76 7.98 -7.36 6.03
N ILE A 77 7.57 -6.73 7.13
CA ILE A 77 6.19 -6.28 7.35
C ILE A 77 6.16 -4.75 7.54
N PRO A 78 5.18 -4.03 6.96
CA PRO A 78 4.97 -2.63 7.28
C PRO A 78 4.53 -2.48 8.74
N ALA A 79 5.10 -1.49 9.41
CA ALA A 79 4.74 -1.11 10.78
C ALA A 79 4.60 0.41 10.84
N PHE A 80 3.46 0.85 11.36
CA PHE A 80 3.23 2.26 11.68
C PHE A 80 3.59 2.48 13.15
N GLY A 81 4.44 3.48 13.40
CA GLY A 81 4.67 3.98 14.74
C GLY A 81 3.54 4.93 15.17
N HIS A 82 3.84 5.88 16.04
CA HIS A 82 2.91 6.97 16.30
C HIS A 82 2.78 7.88 15.06
N GLY A 83 1.55 8.04 14.57
CA GLY A 83 1.24 8.89 13.41
C GLY A 83 1.39 8.20 12.06
N SER A 84 1.85 8.93 11.04
CA SER A 84 1.88 8.48 9.65
C SER A 84 3.27 8.03 9.18
N THR A 85 4.20 7.73 10.09
CA THR A 85 5.54 7.24 9.73
C THR A 85 5.50 5.75 9.46
N LEU A 86 5.73 5.37 8.20
CA LEU A 86 5.87 3.97 7.77
C LEU A 86 7.31 3.49 8.00
N SER A 87 7.45 2.35 8.68
CA SER A 87 8.69 1.61 8.81
C SER A 87 8.49 0.16 8.34
N PHE A 88 9.57 -0.52 7.95
CA PHE A 88 9.54 -1.95 7.68
C PHE A 88 10.37 -2.68 8.74
N ARG A 89 9.83 -3.79 9.24
CA ARG A 89 10.52 -4.66 10.17
C ARG A 89 10.77 -6.00 9.51
N ALA A 90 12.01 -6.48 9.58
CA ALA A 90 12.33 -7.83 9.16
C ALA A 90 11.59 -8.84 10.03
N ILE A 91 11.01 -9.86 9.41
CA ILE A 91 10.29 -10.96 10.07
C ILE A 91 11.02 -12.30 9.94
N ARG A 92 12.16 -12.30 9.24
CA ARG A 92 13.13 -13.40 9.11
C ARG A 92 14.49 -12.82 8.71
N ASP A 93 15.53 -13.63 8.78
CA ASP A 93 16.85 -13.25 8.30
C ASP A 93 16.81 -12.91 6.80
N ILE A 94 17.57 -11.89 6.41
CA ILE A 94 17.69 -11.39 5.03
C ILE A 94 19.15 -11.49 4.63
N SER A 95 19.43 -12.30 3.61
CA SER A 95 20.81 -12.48 3.14
C SER A 95 21.29 -11.28 2.30
N PRO A 96 22.60 -10.99 2.24
CA PRO A 96 23.12 -9.98 1.31
C PRO A 96 22.72 -10.30 -0.13
N GLY A 97 22.12 -9.32 -0.81
CA GLY A 97 21.60 -9.47 -2.17
C GLY A 97 20.22 -10.11 -2.29
N GLU A 98 19.61 -10.54 -1.18
CA GLU A 98 18.20 -10.94 -1.17
C GLU A 98 17.30 -9.72 -1.34
N GLU A 99 16.29 -9.84 -2.20
CA GLU A 99 15.31 -8.79 -2.44
C GLU A 99 14.42 -8.58 -1.21
N ILE A 100 14.16 -7.31 -0.86
CA ILE A 100 13.22 -6.97 0.22
C ILE A 100 11.80 -6.96 -0.34
N CYS A 101 10.96 -7.85 0.18
CA CYS A 101 9.57 -8.00 -0.25
C CYS A 101 8.60 -7.95 0.94
N HIS A 102 7.47 -7.27 0.75
CA HIS A 102 6.33 -7.31 1.68
C HIS A 102 5.09 -7.93 1.01
N SER A 103 4.02 -8.14 1.77
CA SER A 103 2.76 -8.59 1.18
C SER A 103 1.88 -7.41 0.77
N TYR A 104 1.29 -7.47 -0.41
CA TYR A 104 0.28 -6.52 -0.90
C TYR A 104 -1.14 -7.01 -0.56
N VAL A 105 -1.25 -8.28 -0.14
CA VAL A 105 -2.54 -8.97 0.07
C VAL A 105 -2.57 -9.62 1.44
N GLU A 106 -3.79 -9.94 1.89
CA GLU A 106 -4.01 -10.72 3.10
C GLU A 106 -3.42 -12.14 2.94
N LEU A 107 -2.48 -12.49 3.83
CA LEU A 107 -1.73 -13.74 3.75
C LEU A 107 -2.54 -14.95 4.22
N THR A 108 -3.63 -14.77 4.96
CA THR A 108 -4.53 -15.86 5.37
C THR A 108 -5.39 -16.40 4.23
N LEU A 109 -5.53 -15.65 3.12
CA LEU A 109 -6.28 -16.08 1.94
C LEU A 109 -5.63 -17.30 1.25
N PRO A 110 -6.42 -18.18 0.59
CA PRO A 110 -5.89 -19.27 -0.21
C PRO A 110 -5.13 -18.75 -1.44
N SER A 111 -4.24 -19.59 -1.98
CA SER A 111 -3.30 -19.19 -3.05
C SER A 111 -3.98 -18.68 -4.31
N TRP A 112 -5.09 -19.29 -4.73
CA TRP A 112 -5.87 -18.83 -5.89
C TRP A 112 -6.45 -17.43 -5.66
N LYS A 113 -6.92 -17.13 -4.43
CA LYS A 113 -7.53 -15.83 -4.12
C LYS A 113 -6.49 -14.72 -4.01
N ARG A 114 -5.31 -15.01 -3.47
CA ARG A 114 -4.18 -14.08 -3.48
C ARG A 114 -3.79 -13.71 -4.92
N ARG A 115 -3.69 -14.70 -5.82
CA ARG A 115 -3.39 -14.46 -7.24
C ARG A 115 -4.49 -13.68 -7.97
N ASP A 116 -5.76 -13.96 -7.69
CA ASP A 116 -6.90 -13.21 -8.23
C ASP A 116 -6.82 -11.71 -7.86
N VAL A 117 -6.52 -11.41 -6.59
CA VAL A 117 -6.36 -10.02 -6.13
C VAL A 117 -5.16 -9.35 -6.79
N LEU A 118 -4.00 -10.02 -6.82
CA LEU A 118 -2.78 -9.46 -7.42
C LEU A 118 -2.92 -9.22 -8.93
N LEU A 119 -3.55 -10.13 -9.64
CA LEU A 119 -3.78 -9.97 -11.08
C LEU A 119 -4.76 -8.83 -11.37
N ARG A 120 -5.83 -8.70 -10.57
CA ARG A 120 -6.84 -7.67 -10.75
C ARG A 120 -6.32 -6.27 -10.39
N ASP A 121 -5.60 -6.15 -9.27
CA ASP A 121 -5.28 -4.85 -8.68
C ASP A 121 -3.86 -4.35 -9.02
N TYR A 122 -2.95 -5.28 -9.39
CA TYR A 122 -1.54 -4.99 -9.67
C TYR A 122 -1.04 -5.57 -11.01
N GLU A 123 -1.90 -6.24 -11.77
CA GLU A 123 -1.63 -6.73 -13.13
C GLU A 123 -0.44 -7.70 -13.23
N PHE A 124 -0.17 -8.50 -12.18
CA PHE A 124 0.87 -9.54 -12.23
C PHE A 124 0.46 -10.85 -11.56
N LEU A 125 1.13 -11.95 -11.93
CA LEU A 125 0.98 -13.27 -11.32
C LEU A 125 2.11 -13.53 -10.33
N CYS A 126 1.79 -13.85 -9.08
CA CYS A 126 2.81 -14.17 -8.08
C CYS A 126 3.35 -15.61 -8.25
N GLU A 127 4.68 -15.70 -8.34
CA GLU A 127 5.45 -16.95 -8.52
C GLU A 127 6.35 -17.28 -7.31
N CYS A 128 6.16 -16.60 -6.16
CA CYS A 128 6.95 -16.86 -4.97
C CYS A 128 6.80 -18.32 -4.47
N GLU A 129 7.72 -18.77 -3.60
CA GLU A 129 7.76 -20.14 -3.07
C GLU A 129 6.40 -20.62 -2.53
N ARG A 130 5.67 -19.78 -1.80
CA ARG A 130 4.34 -20.13 -1.24
C ARG A 130 3.27 -20.32 -2.32
N CYS A 131 3.40 -19.65 -3.45
CA CYS A 131 2.49 -19.79 -4.58
C CYS A 131 2.93 -20.93 -5.53
N GLY A 132 4.23 -21.23 -5.58
CA GLY A 132 4.80 -22.35 -6.34
C GLY A 132 4.60 -23.72 -5.67
N LYS A 133 4.54 -23.75 -4.34
CA LYS A 133 4.06 -24.91 -3.58
C LYS A 133 2.58 -25.12 -3.90
N ARG A 134 2.22 -26.33 -4.33
CA ARG A 134 0.83 -26.74 -4.58
C ARG A 134 0.12 -26.90 -3.24
N ASP A 135 -0.15 -25.78 -2.57
CA ASP A 135 -0.90 -25.79 -1.32
C ASP A 135 -2.38 -25.51 -1.65
N ASP A 136 -3.06 -26.64 -1.86
CA ASP A 136 -4.43 -26.99 -1.50
C ASP A 136 -5.61 -26.39 -2.27
N GLU A 137 -6.09 -27.23 -3.20
CA GLU A 137 -7.50 -27.53 -3.47
C GLU A 137 -8.27 -27.95 -2.18
N ALA A 138 -8.16 -27.19 -1.10
CA ALA A 138 -9.10 -27.29 0.01
C ALA A 138 -10.42 -26.65 -0.45
N ARG A 139 -11.18 -27.43 -1.21
CA ARG A 139 -12.62 -27.30 -1.38
C ARG A 139 -13.24 -27.16 0.01
N VAL A 140 -13.70 -25.96 0.36
CA VAL A 140 -14.72 -25.74 1.39
C VAL A 140 -15.99 -25.33 0.66
#